data_AF-A0A832V0T3-F1
#
_entry.id   AF-A0A832V0T3-F1
#
_cell.length_a   1.000
_cell.length_b   1.000
_cell.length_c   1.000
_cell.angle_alpha   90.00
_cell.angle_beta   90.00
_cell.angle_gamma   90.00
#
_symmetry.space_group_name_H-M   'P 1'
#
loop_
_entity.id
_entity.type
_entity.pdbx_description
1 polymer ?
#
loop_
_entity_poly.entity_id
_entity_poly.type
_entity_poly.pdbx_seq_one_letter_code
_entity_poly.pdbx_strand_id
1 'polypeptide(L)'
;MGSRKSKRSDKKVIIKKPWGFEDHVLIKDGFCVKRLVFWKGRMSSFHKHKKKGEVFFIRRGMVRVRFKIGARIYKKGQFLYLPKGTLHQIINVGKSTLEIIEFSYPYVSKDVFRFEDPWAKLRKQKKLA
;
A
#
# COMPACT_ATOMS: atom_id res chain seq x y z
N MET A 1 33.36 26.15 -12.76
CA MET A 1 32.91 24.79 -13.18
C MET A 1 31.54 24.51 -12.60
N GLY A 2 30.48 24.70 -13.37
CA GLY A 2 29.10 24.51 -12.92
C GLY A 2 28.68 23.05 -13.00
N SER A 3 28.55 22.39 -11.84
CA SER A 3 27.89 21.09 -11.74
C SER A 3 26.39 21.26 -11.96
N ARG A 4 25.92 21.02 -13.19
CA ARG A 4 24.50 20.81 -13.47
C ARG A 4 24.07 19.53 -12.74
N LYS A 5 23.50 19.68 -11.54
CA LYS A 5 22.72 18.60 -10.91
C LYS A 5 21.60 18.22 -11.87
N SER A 6 21.71 17.04 -12.49
CA SER A 6 20.65 16.53 -13.34
C SER A 6 19.39 16.36 -12.49
N LYS A 7 18.35 17.15 -12.76
CA LYS A 7 17.01 16.86 -12.26
C LYS A 7 16.55 15.59 -12.99
N ARG A 8 16.87 14.41 -12.46
CA ARG A 8 16.16 13.18 -12.85
C ARG A 8 14.70 13.39 -12.45
N SER A 9 13.86 13.66 -13.43
CA SER A 9 12.41 13.55 -13.27
C SER A 9 12.08 12.07 -13.20
N ASP A 10 12.26 11.48 -12.01
CA ASP A 10 11.76 10.13 -11.77
C ASP A 10 10.26 10.14 -12.09
N LYS A 11 9.87 9.47 -13.18
CA LYS A 11 8.48 9.42 -13.63
C LYS A 11 7.61 8.93 -12.49
N LYS A 12 6.74 9.81 -11.98
CA LYS A 12 5.84 9.50 -10.88
C LYS A 12 4.75 8.53 -11.37
N VAL A 13 4.78 7.28 -10.90
CA VAL A 13 3.78 6.27 -11.27
C VAL A 13 2.70 6.23 -10.18
N ILE A 14 1.61 6.96 -10.42
CA ILE A 14 0.43 6.97 -9.54
C ILE A 14 -0.64 6.03 -10.10
N ILE A 15 -1.02 5.02 -9.32
CA ILE A 15 -2.09 4.08 -9.64
C ILE A 15 -3.29 4.36 -8.74
N LYS A 16 -4.37 4.87 -9.33
CA LYS A 16 -5.64 5.13 -8.61
C LYS A 16 -6.26 3.82 -8.11
N LYS A 17 -6.76 3.83 -6.87
CA LYS A 17 -7.44 2.71 -6.22
C LYS A 17 -8.80 3.17 -5.69
N PRO A 18 -9.76 2.27 -5.52
CA PRO A 18 -11.06 2.59 -4.91
C PRO A 18 -10.99 3.21 -3.49
N TRP A 19 -9.88 2.95 -2.79
CA TRP A 19 -9.63 3.45 -1.44
C TRP A 19 -8.69 4.66 -1.38
N GLY A 20 -8.17 5.12 -2.52
CA GLY A 20 -7.15 6.17 -2.61
C GLY A 20 -6.20 5.94 -3.78
N PHE A 21 -4.90 5.83 -3.52
CA PHE A 21 -3.92 5.53 -4.58
C PHE A 21 -2.63 4.93 -4.04
N GLU A 22 -1.88 4.30 -4.95
CA GLU A 22 -0.49 3.87 -4.76
C GLU A 22 0.39 4.78 -5.61
N ASP A 23 1.47 5.29 -5.04
CA ASP A 23 2.52 6.03 -5.73
C ASP A 23 3.81 5.22 -5.65
N HIS A 24 4.25 4.65 -6.77
CA HIS A 24 5.45 3.82 -6.81
C HIS A 24 6.68 4.74 -6.84
N VAL A 25 7.39 4.76 -5.73
CA VAL A 25 8.53 5.66 -5.51
C VAL A 25 9.80 5.08 -6.10
N LEU A 26 10.05 3.79 -5.88
CA LEU A 26 11.24 3.10 -6.37
C LEU A 26 10.93 1.63 -6.62
N ILE A 27 11.36 1.11 -7.77
CA ILE A 27 11.40 -0.33 -8.07
C ILE A 27 12.78 -0.59 -8.64
N LYS A 28 13.61 -1.31 -7.89
CA LYS A 28 15.00 -1.58 -8.28
C LYS A 28 15.47 -2.84 -7.58
N ASP A 29 16.38 -3.58 -8.21
CA ASP A 29 17.10 -4.70 -7.59
C ASP A 29 16.18 -5.71 -6.85
N GLY A 30 14.99 -5.94 -7.40
CA GLY A 30 13.99 -6.85 -6.85
C GLY A 30 13.22 -6.35 -5.62
N PHE A 31 13.39 -5.11 -5.15
CA PHE A 31 12.55 -4.51 -4.10
C PHE A 31 11.65 -3.40 -4.66
N CYS A 32 10.62 -3.04 -3.91
CA CYS A 32 9.72 -1.95 -4.25
C CYS A 32 9.37 -1.09 -3.04
N VAL A 33 9.43 0.22 -3.23
CA VAL A 33 8.97 1.24 -2.29
C VAL A 33 7.76 1.94 -2.86
N LYS A 34 6.69 1.99 -2.07
CA LYS A 34 5.46 2.71 -2.42
C LYS A 34 5.05 3.66 -1.33
N ARG A 35 4.41 4.74 -1.74
CA ARG A 35 3.55 5.52 -0.87
C ARG A 35 2.11 5.09 -1.11
N LEU A 36 1.46 4.55 -0.09
CA LEU A 36 0.04 4.23 -0.09
C LEU A 36 -0.73 5.37 0.57
N VAL A 37 -1.73 5.91 -0.12
CA VAL A 37 -2.60 6.95 0.44
C VAL A 37 -4.02 6.44 0.48
N PHE A 38 -4.59 6.39 1.68
CA PHE A 38 -5.98 5.99 1.91
C PHE A 38 -6.82 7.21 2.28
N TRP A 39 -7.96 7.38 1.62
CA TRP A 39 -8.95 8.39 2.02
C TRP A 39 -9.58 8.04 3.37
N LYS A 40 -10.20 9.03 4.01
CA LYS A 40 -10.87 8.87 5.31
C LYS A 40 -11.87 7.71 5.24
N GLY A 41 -11.81 6.81 6.21
CA GLY A 41 -12.73 5.67 6.33
C GLY A 41 -12.59 4.61 5.24
N ARG A 42 -11.62 4.71 4.32
CA ARG A 42 -11.41 3.72 3.26
C ARG A 42 -10.45 2.61 3.69
N MET A 43 -10.55 1.47 3.02
CA MET A 43 -9.82 0.26 3.34
C MET A 43 -9.35 -0.51 2.11
N SER A 44 -8.30 -1.31 2.26
CA SER A 44 -7.88 -2.27 1.23
C SER A 44 -8.85 -3.46 1.19
N SER A 45 -8.67 -4.34 0.22
CA SER A 45 -9.21 -5.70 0.30
C SER A 45 -8.55 -6.43 1.48
N PHE A 46 -9.20 -7.44 2.04
CA PHE A 46 -8.55 -8.42 2.92
C PHE A 46 -7.80 -9.41 2.04
N HIS A 47 -6.48 -9.40 2.13
CA HIS A 47 -5.63 -10.06 1.14
C HIS A 47 -4.30 -10.51 1.73
N LYS A 48 -3.59 -11.34 0.97
CA LYS A 48 -2.22 -11.74 1.27
C LYS A 48 -1.36 -11.72 0.02
N HIS A 49 -0.06 -11.71 0.26
CA HIS A 49 0.98 -11.92 -0.72
C HIS A 49 1.61 -13.29 -0.52
N LYS A 50 1.80 -14.10 -1.56
CA LYS A 50 2.39 -15.44 -1.41
C LYS A 50 3.92 -15.40 -1.48
N LYS A 51 4.48 -14.45 -2.23
CA LYS A 51 5.91 -14.38 -2.53
C LYS A 51 6.59 -13.26 -1.75
N LYS A 52 5.95 -12.10 -1.59
CA LYS A 52 6.57 -10.93 -0.96
C LYS A 52 6.22 -10.77 0.52
N GLY A 53 7.20 -10.30 1.31
CA GLY A 53 6.98 -9.68 2.61
C GLY A 53 6.94 -8.15 2.47
N GLU A 54 6.34 -7.48 3.46
CA GLU A 54 6.14 -6.02 3.43
C GLU A 54 6.48 -5.39 4.78
N VAL A 55 7.08 -4.20 4.75
CA VAL A 55 7.22 -3.33 5.91
C VAL A 55 6.38 -2.09 5.65
N PHE A 56 5.50 -1.75 6.59
CA PHE A 56 4.70 -0.55 6.55
C PHE A 56 5.18 0.43 7.62
N PHE A 57 5.55 1.63 7.22
CA PHE A 57 5.80 2.75 8.11
C PHE A 57 4.67 3.77 8.01
N ILE A 58 4.05 4.11 9.14
CA ILE A 58 2.90 5.02 9.17
C ILE A 58 3.41 6.47 9.20
N ARG A 59 3.43 7.13 8.03
CA ARG A 59 3.92 8.51 7.92
C ARG A 59 2.90 9.53 8.45
N ARG A 60 1.60 9.29 8.23
CA ARG A 60 0.51 10.18 8.66
C ARG A 60 -0.77 9.41 8.96
N GLY A 61 -1.49 9.82 9.99
CA GLY A 61 -2.82 9.29 10.32
C GLY A 61 -2.77 8.10 11.27
N MET A 62 -3.85 7.32 11.27
CA MET A 62 -4.03 6.16 12.13
C MET A 62 -4.62 5.02 11.30
N VAL A 63 -3.97 3.87 11.34
CA VAL A 63 -4.40 2.66 10.62
C VAL A 63 -4.79 1.59 11.61
N ARG A 64 -5.87 0.88 11.30
CA ARG A 64 -6.15 -0.42 11.90
C ARG A 64 -5.79 -1.49 10.89
N VAL A 65 -4.88 -2.38 11.27
CA VAL A 65 -4.49 -3.54 10.49
C VAL A 65 -5.25 -4.74 11.04
N ARG A 66 -6.22 -5.23 10.28
CA ARG A 66 -6.94 -6.48 10.59
C ARG A 66 -6.13 -7.65 10.05
N PHE A 67 -6.02 -8.72 10.84
CA PHE A 67 -5.37 -9.97 10.45
C PHE A 67 -6.40 -11.10 10.37
N LYS A 68 -5.95 -12.33 10.10
CA LYS A 68 -6.80 -13.53 10.23
C LYS A 68 -7.45 -13.61 11.61
N ILE A 69 -6.68 -13.28 12.66
CA ILE A 69 -7.12 -13.30 14.05
C ILE A 69 -6.80 -11.93 14.66
N GLY A 70 -7.85 -11.20 15.04
CA GLY A 70 -7.73 -9.90 15.67
C GLY A 70 -7.31 -8.74 14.74
N ALA A 71 -7.06 -7.59 15.36
CA ALA A 71 -6.61 -6.38 14.69
C ALA A 71 -5.74 -5.54 15.63
N ARG A 72 -4.85 -4.73 15.06
CA ARG A 72 -4.01 -3.79 15.82
C ARG A 72 -4.03 -2.40 15.19
N ILE A 73 -4.00 -1.38 16.04
CA ILE A 73 -3.91 0.02 15.61
C ILE A 73 -2.44 0.45 15.60
N TYR A 74 -2.04 1.12 14.52
CA TYR A 74 -0.76 1.79 14.40
C TYR A 74 -0.98 3.28 14.09
N LYS A 75 -0.18 4.12 14.72
CA LYS A 75 -0.20 5.59 14.62
C LYS A 75 1.06 6.08 13.90
N LYS A 76 1.07 7.37 13.57
CA LYS A 76 2.23 8.07 12.98
C LYS A 76 3.54 7.70 13.72
N GLY A 77 4.58 7.38 12.96
CA GLY A 77 5.92 7.03 13.47
C GLY A 77 6.10 5.55 13.82
N GLN A 78 5.01 4.77 13.88
CA GLN A 78 5.10 3.33 14.09
C GLN A 78 5.29 2.58 12.77
N PHE A 79 5.81 1.37 12.86
CA PHE A 79 5.93 0.46 11.74
C PHE A 79 5.45 -0.94 12.10
N LEU A 80 5.24 -1.75 11.07
CA LEU A 80 5.00 -3.18 11.19
C LEU A 80 5.63 -3.93 10.03
N TYR A 81 6.06 -5.15 10.31
CA TYR A 81 6.45 -6.12 9.30
C TYR A 81 5.32 -7.14 9.09
N LEU A 82 5.03 -7.43 7.83
CA LEU A 82 4.08 -8.42 7.35
C LEU A 82 4.87 -9.49 6.60
N PRO A 83 5.16 -10.64 7.23
CA PRO A 83 5.77 -11.77 6.53
C PRO A 83 4.93 -12.22 5.33
N LYS A 84 5.57 -12.81 4.31
CA LYS A 84 4.85 -13.44 3.20
C LYS A 84 3.81 -14.43 3.73
N GLY A 85 2.65 -14.47 3.09
CA GLY A 85 1.51 -15.29 3.49
C GLY A 85 0.61 -14.66 4.55
N THR A 86 1.03 -13.58 5.21
CA THR A 86 0.22 -12.88 6.20
C THR A 86 -1.04 -12.30 5.58
N LEU A 87 -2.20 -12.79 6.02
CA LEU A 87 -3.49 -12.28 5.63
C LEU A 87 -3.79 -11.01 6.41
N HIS A 88 -3.98 -9.89 5.71
CA HIS A 88 -4.12 -8.58 6.33
C HIS A 88 -5.05 -7.65 5.54
N GLN A 89 -5.58 -6.63 6.23
CA GLN A 89 -6.36 -5.54 5.65
C GLN A 89 -5.96 -4.23 6.30
N ILE A 90 -5.72 -3.21 5.47
CA ILE A 90 -5.43 -1.84 5.90
C ILE A 90 -6.72 -1.04 5.93
N ILE A 91 -7.03 -0.46 7.09
CA ILE A 91 -8.25 0.33 7.32
C ILE A 91 -7.84 1.69 7.87
N ASN A 92 -8.15 2.77 7.16
CA ASN A 92 -7.98 4.12 7.69
C ASN A 92 -9.08 4.43 8.70
N VAL A 93 -8.73 4.43 9.99
CA VAL A 93 -9.64 4.74 11.10
C VAL A 93 -9.47 6.17 11.61
N GLY A 94 -8.57 6.95 11.01
CA GLY A 94 -8.34 8.35 11.36
C GLY A 94 -9.41 9.29 10.82
N LYS A 95 -9.39 10.54 11.32
CA LYS A 95 -10.28 11.62 10.86
C LYS A 95 -9.84 12.25 9.53
N SER A 96 -8.62 11.95 9.07
CA SER A 96 -8.02 12.50 7.85
C SER A 96 -7.41 11.40 6.97
N THR A 97 -6.79 11.79 5.87
CA THR A 97 -6.08 10.89 4.97
C THR A 97 -4.90 10.20 5.66
N LEU A 98 -4.84 8.87 5.53
CA LEU A 98 -3.76 8.00 6.00
C LEU A 98 -2.69 7.88 4.92
N GLU A 99 -1.43 7.93 5.31
CA GLU A 99 -0.28 7.74 4.43
C GLU A 99 0.70 6.75 5.03
N ILE A 100 1.00 5.70 4.25
CA ILE A 100 1.89 4.60 4.61
C ILE A 100 3.02 4.56 3.59
N ILE A 101 4.26 4.40 4.05
CA ILE A 101 5.38 4.01 3.21
C ILE A 101 5.52 2.50 3.29
N GLU A 102 5.29 1.82 2.17
CA GLU A 102 5.48 0.39 2.01
C GLU A 102 6.87 0.13 1.43
N PHE A 103 7.59 -0.80 2.05
CA PHE A 103 8.76 -1.44 1.47
C PHE A 103 8.43 -2.92 1.27
N SER A 104 8.79 -3.50 0.12
CA SER A 104 8.49 -4.91 -0.13
C SER A 104 9.60 -5.63 -0.89
N TYR A 105 9.79 -6.90 -0.57
CA TYR A 105 10.76 -7.79 -1.21
C TYR A 105 10.31 -9.26 -1.12
N PRO A 106 10.50 -10.07 -2.17
CA PRO A 106 10.79 -9.65 -3.54
C PRO A 106 9.60 -8.91 -4.18
N TYR A 107 9.84 -7.95 -5.06
CA TYR A 107 8.78 -7.25 -5.79
C TYR A 107 8.20 -8.15 -6.87
N VAL A 108 6.93 -8.49 -6.72
CA VAL A 108 6.16 -9.26 -7.70
C VAL A 108 4.84 -8.52 -7.97
N SER A 109 4.72 -7.95 -9.16
CA SER A 109 3.63 -7.03 -9.52
C SER A 109 2.21 -7.64 -9.40
N LYS A 110 2.08 -8.96 -9.59
CA LYS A 110 0.80 -9.70 -9.57
C LYS A 110 0.63 -10.63 -8.36
N ASP A 111 1.29 -10.35 -7.23
CA ASP A 111 1.23 -11.22 -6.04
C ASP A 111 0.10 -10.86 -5.06
N VAL A 112 -1.11 -10.51 -5.52
CA VAL A 112 -2.21 -10.06 -4.62
C VAL A 112 -3.37 -11.04 -4.64
N PHE A 113 -3.53 -11.80 -3.56
CA PHE A 113 -4.60 -12.79 -3.39
C PHE A 113 -5.65 -12.28 -2.40
N ARG A 114 -6.85 -11.97 -2.91
CA ARG A 114 -7.94 -11.35 -2.14
C ARG A 114 -8.91 -12.40 -1.62
N PHE A 115 -9.30 -12.24 -0.38
CA PHE A 115 -10.28 -13.09 0.32
C PHE A 115 -11.60 -12.36 0.48
N GLU A 116 -11.55 -11.11 0.93
CA GLU A 116 -12.72 -10.22 0.97
C GLU A 116 -12.37 -8.94 0.21
N ASP A 117 -13.18 -8.55 -0.77
CA ASP A 117 -12.92 -7.36 -1.59
C ASP A 117 -14.13 -6.41 -1.61
N PRO A 118 -14.15 -5.37 -0.74
CA PRO A 118 -15.27 -4.42 -0.69
C PRO A 118 -15.40 -3.60 -1.99
N TRP A 119 -14.42 -3.66 -2.89
CA TRP A 119 -14.39 -2.91 -4.14
C TRP A 119 -14.60 -3.78 -5.39
N ALA A 120 -14.97 -5.06 -5.22
CA ALA A 120 -15.09 -6.00 -6.34
C ALA A 120 -16.03 -5.49 -7.45
N LYS A 121 -17.20 -4.94 -7.07
CA LYS A 121 -18.19 -4.37 -8.01
C LYS A 121 -17.60 -3.22 -8.84
N LEU A 122 -16.94 -2.27 -8.19
CA LEU A 122 -16.35 -1.11 -8.85
C LEU A 122 -15.21 -1.50 -9.81
N ARG A 123 -14.44 -2.54 -9.49
CA ARG A 123 -13.38 -3.03 -10.38
C ARG A 123 -13.91 -3.79 -11.60
N LYS A 124 -15.08 -4.42 -11.52
CA LYS A 124 -15.74 -5.07 -12.67
C LYS A 124 -16.24 -4.04 -13.67
N GLN A 125 -16.85 -2.95 -13.21
CA GLN A 125 -17.34 -1.88 -14.09
C GLN A 125 -16.23 -1.24 -14.93
N LYS A 126 -15.02 -1.06 -14.36
CA LYS A 126 -13.85 -0.55 -15.09
C LYS A 126 -13.24 -1.51 -16.13
N LYS A 127 -13.65 -2.79 -16.14
CA LYS A 127 -13.22 -3.74 -17.20
C LYS A 127 -14.21 -3.78 -18.37
N LEU A 128 -15.41 -3.25 -18.18
CA LEU A 128 -16.51 -3.26 -19.14
C LEU A 128 -16.69 -1.91 -19.84
N ALA A 129 -15.88 -0.92 -19.47
CA ALA A 129 -15.78 0.40 -20.07
C ALA A 129 -14.33 0.59 -20.55
#